data_AF-A0A7Y9UH71-F1
#
_entry.id   AF-A0A7Y9UH71-F1
#
_cell.length_a   1.000
_cell.length_b   1.000
_cell.length_c   1.000
_cell.angle_alpha   90.00
_cell.angle_beta   90.00
_cell.angle_gamma   90.00
#
_symmetry.space_group_name_H-M   'P 1'
#
loop_
_entity.id
_entity.type
_entity.pdbx_description
1 polymer ?
#
loop_
_entity_poly.entity_id
_entity_poly.type
_entity_poly.pdbx_seq_one_letter_code
_entity_poly.pdbx_strand_id
1 'polypeptide(L)' 'MVKQAKFFRKQAKTAERMALAYSDAELSQNFLNMAKAYRSQADVLKAKEKSKAKKKSNKK' A
#
# COMPACT_ATOMS: atom_id res chain seq x y z
N MET A 1 -5.77 -8.50 -9.40
CA MET A 1 -5.29 -7.99 -8.10
C MET A 1 -4.94 -6.50 -8.12
N VAL A 2 -4.81 -5.84 -9.28
CA VAL A 2 -4.60 -4.38 -9.42
C VAL A 2 -5.58 -3.54 -8.56
N LYS A 3 -6.85 -3.98 -8.46
CA LYS A 3 -7.87 -3.31 -7.62
C LYS A 3 -7.50 -3.32 -6.13
N GLN A 4 -6.92 -4.41 -5.61
CA GLN A 4 -6.49 -4.51 -4.22
C GLN A 4 -5.23 -3.66 -3.94
N ALA A 5 -4.24 -3.67 -4.83
CA ALA A 5 -3.08 -2.78 -4.70
C ALA A 5 -3.47 -1.29 -4.73
N LYS A 6 -4.44 -0.91 -5.58
CA LYS A 6 -5.02 0.45 -5.59
C LYS A 6 -5.77 0.78 -4.29
N PHE A 7 -6.51 -0.19 -3.72
CA PHE A 7 -7.21 -0.04 -2.45
C PHE A 7 -6.24 0.27 -1.30
N PHE A 8 -5.18 -0.53 -1.14
CA PHE A 8 -4.17 -0.29 -0.11
C PHE A 8 -3.43 1.04 -0.30
N ARG A 9 -3.15 1.45 -1.55
CA ARG A 9 -2.60 2.79 -1.82
C ARG A 9 -3.55 3.91 -1.41
N LYS A 10 -4.88 3.72 -1.54
CA LYS A 10 -5.86 4.69 -1.06
C LYS A 10 -5.88 4.76 0.47
N GLN A 11 -5.85 3.61 1.15
CA GLN A 11 -5.76 3.57 2.62
C GLN A 11 -4.47 4.22 3.14
N ALA A 12 -3.32 3.99 2.48
CA ALA A 12 -2.07 4.65 2.83
C ALA A 12 -2.18 6.18 2.76
N LYS A 13 -2.76 6.71 1.67
CA LYS A 13 -2.99 8.16 1.52
C LYS A 13 -3.94 8.71 2.58
N THR A 14 -4.99 7.97 2.94
CA THR A 14 -5.90 8.37 4.01
C THR A 14 -5.14 8.43 5.34
N ALA A 15 -4.36 7.41 5.68
CA ALA A 15 -3.56 7.40 6.90
C ALA A 15 -2.53 8.54 6.94
N GLU A 16 -1.88 8.87 5.82
CA GLU A 16 -1.00 10.05 5.73
C GLU A 16 -1.74 11.36 6.00
N ARG A 17 -2.96 11.51 5.46
CA ARG A 17 -3.79 12.70 5.75
C ARG A 17 -4.18 12.77 7.23
N MET A 18 -4.51 11.63 7.84
CA MET A 18 -4.80 11.57 9.27
C MET A 18 -3.58 11.99 10.08
N ALA A 19 -2.40 11.44 9.77
CA ALA A 19 -1.16 11.81 10.45
C ALA A 19 -0.88 13.33 10.42
N LEU A 20 -1.18 13.99 9.31
CA LEU A 20 -1.02 15.45 9.17
C LEU A 20 -2.12 16.26 9.87
N ALA A 21 -3.30 15.67 10.09
CA ALA A 21 -4.44 16.34 10.70
C ALA A 21 -4.41 16.30 12.24
N TYR A 22 -3.79 15.27 12.83
CA TYR A 22 -3.67 15.13 14.29
C TYR A 22 -2.42 15.85 14.81
N SER A 23 -2.60 16.71 15.80
CA SER A 23 -1.52 17.41 16.53
C SER A 23 -0.84 16.52 17.56
N ASP A 24 -1.50 15.43 17.98
CA ASP A 24 -0.93 14.42 18.86
C ASP A 24 0.18 13.65 18.12
N ALA A 25 1.40 13.72 18.66
CA ALA A 25 2.59 13.14 18.05
C ALA A 25 2.56 11.61 18.01
N GLU A 26 2.05 10.96 19.07
CA GLU A 26 1.96 9.50 19.13
C GLU A 26 0.92 8.99 18.14
N LEU A 27 -0.24 9.63 18.11
CA LEU A 27 -1.31 9.30 17.18
C LEU A 27 -0.90 9.55 15.72
N SER A 28 -0.25 10.68 15.45
CA SER A 28 0.31 11.00 14.14
C SER A 28 1.31 9.93 13.68
N GLN A 29 2.22 9.54 14.57
CA GLN A 29 3.22 8.50 14.28
C GLN A 29 2.57 7.13 14.02
N ASN A 30 1.52 6.79 14.76
CA ASN A 30 0.74 5.57 14.53
C ASN A 30 0.10 5.55 13.13
N PHE A 31 -0.48 6.68 12.70
CA PHE A 31 -1.00 6.80 11.33
C PHE A 31 0.08 6.71 10.25
N LEU A 32 1.27 7.29 10.49
CA LEU A 32 2.40 7.12 9.57
C LEU A 32 2.86 5.65 9.47
N ASN A 33 2.85 4.92 10.58
CA ASN A 33 3.19 3.51 10.60
C ASN A 33 2.16 2.68 9.81
N MET A 34 0.86 2.97 9.99
CA MET A 34 -0.20 2.37 9.19
C MET A 34 -0.03 2.67 7.69
N ALA A 35 0.28 3.92 7.32
CA ALA A 35 0.52 4.30 5.94
C ALA A 35 1.68 3.50 5.30
N LYS A 36 2.79 3.34 6.02
CA LYS A 36 3.93 2.50 5.59
C LYS A 36 3.51 1.05 5.39
N ALA A 37 2.76 0.47 6.32
CA ALA A 37 2.27 -0.91 6.22
C ALA A 37 1.37 -1.11 4.98
N TYR A 38 0.47 -0.16 4.70
CA TYR A 38 -0.40 -0.23 3.53
C TYR A 38 0.37 -0.07 2.20
N ARG A 39 1.39 0.81 2.14
CA ARG A 39 2.26 0.92 0.97
C ARG A 39 3.00 -0.40 0.70
N SER A 40 3.57 -1.01 1.75
CA SER A 40 4.25 -2.30 1.66
C SER A 40 3.32 -3.40 1.10
N GLN A 41 2.10 -3.52 1.64
CA GLN A 41 1.11 -4.48 1.13
C GLN A 41 0.74 -4.24 -0.33
N ALA A 42 0.55 -2.98 -0.73
CA ALA A 42 0.26 -2.64 -2.12
C ALA A 42 1.39 -3.06 -3.07
N ASP A 43 2.65 -2.87 -2.65
CA ASP A 43 3.81 -3.18 -3.47
C ASP A 43 4.06 -4.69 -3.56
N VAL A 44 3.86 -5.44 -2.46
CA VAL A 44 3.86 -6.91 -2.49
C VAL A 44 2.82 -7.44 -3.48
N LEU A 45 1.60 -6.91 -3.46
CA LEU A 45 0.54 -7.31 -4.38
C LEU A 45 0.89 -6.99 -5.83
N LYS A 46 1.47 -5.80 -6.09
CA LYS A 46 1.92 -5.41 -7.43
C LYS A 46 3.07 -6.29 -7.93
N ALA A 47 4.02 -6.63 -7.06
CA ALA A 47 5.13 -7.53 -7.38
C ALA A 47 4.63 -8.95 -7.70
N LYS A 48 3.69 -9.47 -6.89
CA LYS A 48 3.02 -10.75 -7.15
C LYS A 48 2.33 -10.74 -8.52
N GLU A 49 1.65 -9.66 -8.91
CA GLU A 49 1.06 -9.57 -10.26
C GLU A 49 2.09 -9.57 -11.37
N LYS A 50 3.16 -8.77 -11.26
CA LYS A 50 4.25 -8.74 -12.27
C LYS A 50 4.88 -10.12 -12.44
N SER A 51 5.11 -10.84 -11.34
CA SER A 51 5.67 -12.20 -11.38
C SER A 51 4.74 -13.20 -12.09
N LYS A 52 3.41 -13.10 -11.86
CA LYS A 52 2.41 -13.92 -12.56
C LYS A 52 2.33 -13.60 -14.05
N ALA A 53 2.45 -12.32 -14.42
CA ALA A 53 2.45 -11.90 -15.82
C ALA A 53 3.67 -12.45 -16.59
N LYS A 54 4.87 -12.37 -16.00
CA LYS A 54 6.09 -12.97 -16.58
C LYS A 54 5.97 -14.49 -16.75
N LYS A 55 5.40 -15.21 -15.78
CA LYS A 55 5.18 -16.66 -15.91
C LYS A 55 4.21 -17.03 -17.04
N LYS A 56 3.24 -16.17 -17.36
CA LYS A 56 2.31 -16.39 -18.47
C LYS A 56 2.93 -16.09 -19.84
N SER A 57 3.83 -15.11 -19.94
CA SER A 57 4.51 -14.79 -21.20
C SER A 57 5.59 -15.79 -21.58
N ASN A 58 6.18 -16.48 -20.61
CA ASN A 58 7.27 -17.45 -20.82
C ASN A 58 6.78 -18.89 -21.09
N LYS A 59 5.46 -19.09 -21.27
CA LYS A 59 4.82 -20.38 -21.57
C LYS A 59 4.22 -20.41 -22.99
N LYS A 60 4.75 -19.59 -23.89
CA LYS A 60 4.41 -19.58 -25.32
C LYS A 60 5.63 -19.98 -26.13
#